data_AF-A0A7H0LHE1-F1
#
_entry.id   AF-A0A7H0LHE1-F1
#
_cell.length_a   1.000
_cell.length_b   1.000
_cell.length_c   1.000
_cell.angle_alpha   90.00
_cell.angle_beta   90.00
_cell.angle_gamma   90.00
#
_symmetry.space_group_name_H-M   'P 1'
#
loop_
_entity.id
_entity.type
_entity.pdbx_description
1 polymer ?
#
loop_
_entity_poly.entity_id
_entity_poly.type
_entity_poly.pdbx_seq_one_letter_code
_entity_poly.pdbx_strand_id
1 'polypeptide(L)'
;MSIFFLAAALLSGQPAPNSNPLEPAASGMLQCHQPDTVRRTCRSLAAYRKRADESFDNTAIVMLSPSPLLVMETVTPVRVVSGAVCGTIRKQDIDVAVISVGGNRLGEDQVAPIRAKIAIAMSGLIDHPICTTYVTDGAMLTAKVTIDGVASPAMDQKLIWVAPTDGYKVAP
;
A
#
# COMPACT_ATOMS: atom_id res chain seq x y z
N MET A 1 0.91 33.33 -54.38
CA MET A 1 1.40 32.00 -53.99
C MET A 1 2.37 32.19 -52.83
N SER A 2 1.86 32.17 -51.59
CA SER A 2 2.69 32.27 -50.38
C SER A 2 2.13 31.32 -49.34
N ILE A 3 2.97 30.39 -48.93
CA ILE A 3 2.68 29.20 -48.13
C ILE A 3 2.44 29.63 -46.67
N PHE A 4 1.25 29.31 -46.14
CA PHE A 4 0.97 29.35 -44.69
C PHE A 4 1.67 28.16 -44.03
N PHE A 5 2.69 28.42 -43.20
CA PHE A 5 3.22 27.42 -42.27
C PHE A 5 2.27 27.32 -41.07
N LEU A 6 1.45 26.26 -41.04
CA LEU A 6 0.74 25.84 -39.82
C LEU A 6 1.75 25.12 -38.91
N ALA A 7 2.25 25.80 -37.88
CA ALA A 7 2.98 25.16 -36.80
C ALA A 7 1.98 24.42 -35.89
N ALA A 8 1.87 23.11 -36.06
CA ALA A 8 1.19 22.24 -35.12
C ALA A 8 2.02 22.16 -33.83
N ALA A 9 1.59 22.86 -32.78
CA ALA A 9 2.12 22.67 -31.45
C ALA A 9 1.62 21.30 -30.93
N LEU A 10 2.48 20.28 -31.03
CA LEU A 10 2.34 19.04 -30.30
C LEU A 10 2.42 19.37 -28.80
N LEU A 11 1.27 19.44 -28.11
CA LEU A 11 1.26 19.32 -26.66
C LEU A 11 1.75 17.91 -26.33
N SER A 12 3.05 17.78 -26.10
CA SER A 12 3.67 16.64 -25.45
C SER A 12 2.90 16.36 -24.16
N GLY A 13 2.43 15.14 -23.97
CA GLY A 13 1.76 14.69 -22.75
C GLY A 13 2.68 14.87 -21.56
N GLN A 14 2.63 16.04 -20.94
CA GLN A 14 3.20 16.25 -19.61
C GLN A 14 2.49 15.24 -18.69
N PRO A 15 3.23 14.42 -17.92
CA PRO A 15 2.61 13.57 -16.93
C PRO A 15 1.74 14.46 -16.05
N ALA A 16 0.46 14.09 -15.92
CA ALA A 16 -0.49 14.87 -15.15
C ALA A 16 0.13 15.12 -13.76
N PRO A 17 0.29 16.39 -13.34
CA PRO A 17 0.84 16.70 -12.05
C PRO A 17 -0.09 16.13 -10.97
N ASN A 18 0.47 15.41 -10.01
CA ASN A 18 -0.16 15.19 -8.71
C ASN A 18 -1.56 14.54 -8.77
N SER A 19 -1.77 13.52 -9.62
CA SER A 19 -2.96 12.70 -9.47
C SER A 19 -2.92 11.98 -8.11
N ASN A 20 -4.05 11.94 -7.42
CA ASN A 20 -4.17 11.18 -6.19
C ASN A 20 -4.07 9.68 -6.56
N PRO A 21 -2.99 8.96 -6.18
CA PRO A 21 -2.83 7.56 -6.56
C PRO A 21 -3.86 6.63 -5.90
N LEU A 22 -4.59 7.13 -4.89
CA LEU A 22 -5.65 6.41 -4.18
C LEU A 22 -7.05 6.66 -4.75
N GLU A 23 -7.18 7.32 -5.90
CA GLU A 23 -8.47 7.52 -6.56
C GLU A 23 -9.29 6.21 -6.70
N PRO A 24 -8.71 5.05 -7.08
CA PRO A 24 -9.46 3.78 -7.12
C PRO A 24 -10.06 3.34 -5.78
N ALA A 25 -9.48 3.77 -4.65
CA ALA A 25 -10.02 3.41 -3.33
C ALA A 25 -11.38 4.06 -3.05
N ALA A 26 -11.72 5.15 -3.73
CA ALA A 26 -13.04 5.80 -3.60
C ALA A 26 -14.20 4.88 -4.05
N SER A 27 -13.93 3.92 -4.95
CA SER A 27 -14.88 2.87 -5.35
C SER A 27 -14.71 1.56 -4.58
N GLY A 28 -13.93 1.56 -3.49
CA GLY A 28 -13.70 0.39 -2.65
C GLY A 28 -12.65 -0.59 -3.17
N MET A 29 -11.88 -0.22 -4.20
CA MET A 29 -10.79 -1.07 -4.69
C MET A 29 -9.70 -1.25 -3.63
N LEU A 30 -9.07 -2.42 -3.64
CA LEU A 30 -7.98 -2.80 -2.74
C LEU A 30 -6.67 -2.86 -3.52
N GLN A 31 -5.56 -2.47 -2.88
CA GLN A 31 -4.24 -2.78 -3.43
C GLN A 31 -3.84 -4.20 -3.02
N CYS A 32 -3.66 -5.08 -3.99
CA CYS A 32 -3.08 -6.41 -3.80
C CYS A 32 -1.59 -6.34 -4.09
N HIS A 33 -0.78 -6.39 -3.04
CA HIS A 33 0.69 -6.33 -3.12
C HIS A 33 1.27 -7.73 -3.30
N GLN A 34 2.25 -7.84 -4.18
CA GLN A 34 2.87 -9.07 -4.65
C GLN A 34 1.80 -10.12 -5.03
N PRO A 35 0.97 -9.82 -6.05
CA PRO A 35 -0.15 -10.69 -6.43
C PRO A 35 0.32 -12.01 -7.06
N ASP A 36 -0.31 -13.11 -6.67
CA ASP A 36 -0.45 -14.31 -7.50
C ASP A 36 -1.82 -14.25 -8.17
N THR A 37 -1.84 -13.91 -9.46
CA THR A 37 -3.09 -13.72 -10.22
C THR A 37 -3.77 -15.02 -10.59
N VAL A 38 -3.05 -16.15 -10.54
CA VAL A 38 -3.61 -17.49 -10.81
C VAL A 38 -4.36 -17.98 -9.58
N ARG A 39 -3.73 -17.88 -8.40
CA ARG A 39 -4.33 -18.29 -7.11
C ARG A 39 -5.23 -17.24 -6.49
N ARG A 40 -5.19 -16.02 -7.00
CA ARG A 40 -5.86 -14.83 -6.44
C ARG A 40 -5.45 -14.63 -4.98
N THR A 41 -4.15 -14.59 -4.76
CA THR A 41 -3.58 -14.30 -3.44
C THR A 41 -2.66 -13.09 -3.50
N CYS A 42 -2.48 -12.45 -2.36
CA CYS A 42 -1.61 -11.29 -2.19
C CYS A 42 -0.70 -11.54 -0.99
N ARG A 43 0.53 -11.03 -1.02
CA ARG A 43 1.34 -10.95 0.21
C ARG A 43 0.71 -10.04 1.24
N SER A 44 0.10 -8.95 0.77
CA SER A 44 -0.70 -8.04 1.60
C SER A 44 -1.81 -7.38 0.80
N LEU A 45 -2.87 -7.01 1.50
CA LEU A 45 -3.96 -6.18 0.98
C LEU A 45 -3.95 -4.84 1.72
N ALA A 46 -4.16 -3.74 0.98
CA ALA A 46 -4.36 -2.41 1.56
C ALA A 46 -5.68 -1.81 1.09
N ALA A 47 -6.49 -1.37 2.06
CA ALA A 47 -7.73 -0.65 1.84
C ALA A 47 -7.57 0.79 2.33
N TYR A 48 -8.09 1.77 1.59
CA TYR A 48 -7.99 3.17 1.98
C TYR A 48 -9.37 3.76 2.17
N ARG A 49 -9.60 4.40 3.32
CA ARG A 49 -10.80 5.17 3.60
C ARG A 49 -10.43 6.62 3.79
N LYS A 50 -10.99 7.50 2.97
CA LYS A 50 -10.80 8.95 3.10
C LYS A 50 -11.42 9.45 4.43
N ARG A 51 -10.70 10.30 5.14
CA ARG A 51 -11.15 11.02 6.34
C ARG A 51 -11.63 12.43 5.98
N ALA A 52 -12.29 13.10 6.93
CA ALA A 52 -12.78 14.46 6.77
C ALA A 52 -11.65 15.51 6.61
N ASP A 53 -10.44 15.22 7.09
CA ASP A 53 -9.26 16.10 6.97
C ASP A 53 -8.45 15.86 5.68
N GLU A 54 -9.05 15.18 4.69
CA GLU A 54 -8.44 14.78 3.42
C GLU A 54 -7.29 13.75 3.55
N SER A 55 -6.99 13.28 4.77
CA SER A 55 -6.13 12.11 4.98
C SER A 55 -6.88 10.80 4.70
N PHE A 56 -6.18 9.66 4.80
CA PHE A 56 -6.75 8.33 4.62
C PHE A 56 -6.39 7.42 5.80
N ASP A 57 -7.33 6.61 6.27
CA ASP A 57 -7.01 5.38 7.00
C ASP A 57 -6.54 4.35 5.98
N ASN A 58 -5.32 3.84 6.13
CA ASN A 58 -4.86 2.66 5.44
C ASN A 58 -5.03 1.45 6.36
N THR A 59 -5.99 0.58 6.03
CA THR A 59 -6.11 -0.75 6.65
C THR A 59 -5.24 -1.72 5.86
N ALA A 60 -4.12 -2.15 6.45
CA ALA A 60 -3.18 -3.09 5.85
C ALA A 60 -3.31 -4.46 6.50
N ILE A 61 -3.60 -5.48 5.68
CA ILE A 61 -3.63 -6.89 6.06
C ILE A 61 -2.39 -7.55 5.45
N VAL A 62 -1.48 -8.05 6.29
CA VAL A 62 -0.14 -8.50 5.88
C VAL A 62 0.12 -9.93 6.33
N MET A 63 0.58 -10.79 5.41
CA MET A 63 1.05 -12.12 5.76
C MET A 63 2.43 -12.06 6.43
N LEU A 64 2.47 -12.46 7.69
CA LEU A 64 3.69 -12.57 8.49
C LEU A 64 4.36 -13.94 8.32
N SER A 65 3.57 -15.01 8.28
CA SER A 65 4.03 -16.38 8.03
C SER A 65 3.05 -17.11 7.10
N PRO A 66 3.53 -17.89 6.12
CA PRO A 66 2.66 -18.66 5.22
C PRO A 66 2.18 -19.99 5.83
N SER A 67 2.88 -20.55 6.81
CA SER A 67 2.54 -21.83 7.43
C SER A 67 3.02 -21.92 8.90
N PRO A 68 2.11 -21.96 9.90
CA PRO A 68 0.68 -21.68 9.73
C PRO A 68 0.48 -20.25 9.22
N LEU A 69 -0.63 -20.01 8.51
CA LEU A 69 -0.96 -18.68 7.97
C LEU A 69 -1.17 -17.69 9.12
N LEU A 70 -0.16 -16.86 9.38
CA LEU A 70 -0.18 -15.79 10.38
C LEU A 70 -0.35 -14.47 9.66
N VAL A 71 -1.41 -13.74 10.00
CA VAL A 71 -1.77 -12.47 9.37
C VAL A 71 -1.89 -11.38 10.43
N MET A 72 -1.39 -10.19 10.11
CA MET A 72 -1.55 -8.99 10.91
C MET A 72 -2.38 -7.97 10.15
N GLU A 73 -3.35 -7.36 10.83
CA GLU A 73 -4.10 -6.21 10.36
C GLU A 73 -3.74 -4.99 11.20
N THR A 74 -3.44 -3.88 10.53
CA THR A 74 -3.13 -2.58 11.13
C THR A 74 -3.95 -1.49 10.46
N VAL A 75 -4.18 -0.38 11.17
CA VAL A 75 -4.78 0.84 10.60
C VAL A 75 -3.82 1.99 10.85
N THR A 76 -3.32 2.60 9.79
CA THR A 76 -2.36 3.71 9.86
C THR A 76 -2.89 4.95 9.12
N PRO A 77 -2.70 6.16 9.64
CA PRO A 77 -3.04 7.37 8.91
C PRO A 77 -2.00 7.64 7.81
N VAL A 78 -2.46 7.93 6.60
CA VAL A 78 -1.62 8.35 5.47
C VAL A 78 -2.20 9.59 4.80
N ARG A 79 -1.37 10.33 4.06
CA ARG A 79 -1.75 11.48 3.26
C ARG A 79 -1.13 11.37 1.88
N VAL A 80 -1.75 12.03 0.90
CA VAL A 80 -1.15 12.16 -0.43
C VAL A 80 -0.35 13.44 -0.47
N VAL A 81 0.95 13.34 -0.72
CA VAL A 81 1.89 14.47 -0.82
C VAL A 81 2.60 14.37 -2.15
N SER A 82 2.38 15.34 -3.04
CA SER A 82 3.02 15.39 -4.37
C SER A 82 2.89 14.08 -5.17
N GLY A 83 1.72 13.44 -5.15
CA GLY A 83 1.45 12.17 -5.83
C GLY A 83 1.98 10.91 -5.13
N ALA A 84 2.62 11.03 -3.96
CA ALA A 84 3.03 9.91 -3.13
C ALA A 84 2.06 9.68 -1.96
N VAL A 85 1.83 8.42 -1.59
CA VAL A 85 1.13 8.07 -0.35
C VAL A 85 2.16 8.02 0.77
N CYS A 86 2.05 8.97 1.70
CA CYS A 86 3.01 9.16 2.78
C CYS A 86 2.36 8.93 4.14
N GLY A 87 3.08 8.26 5.03
CA GLY A 87 2.68 8.07 6.41
C GLY A 87 3.83 7.58 7.26
N THR A 88 3.53 7.28 8.51
CA THR A 88 4.49 6.75 9.46
C THR A 88 3.85 5.59 10.19
N ILE A 89 4.56 4.47 10.27
CA ILE A 89 4.14 3.35 11.10
C ILE A 89 4.60 3.66 12.51
N ARG A 90 3.66 3.81 13.44
CA ARG A 90 3.98 4.10 14.82
C ARG A 90 3.98 2.82 15.62
N LYS A 91 4.73 2.78 16.72
CA LYS A 91 4.69 1.63 17.63
C LYS A 91 3.26 1.33 18.10
N GLN A 92 2.45 2.37 18.31
CA GLN A 92 1.05 2.25 18.73
C GLN A 92 0.19 1.51 17.69
N ASP A 93 0.49 1.65 16.40
CA ASP A 93 -0.23 0.94 15.34
C ASP A 93 0.02 -0.57 15.41
N ILE A 94 1.24 -0.96 15.82
CA ILE A 94 1.61 -2.36 16.07
C ILE A 94 1.01 -2.86 17.39
N ASP A 95 1.07 -2.04 18.44
CA ASP A 95 0.55 -2.38 19.77
C ASP A 95 -0.95 -2.70 19.77
N VAL A 96 -1.73 -2.14 18.82
CA VAL A 96 -3.16 -2.42 18.67
C VAL A 96 -3.49 -3.35 17.49
N ALA A 97 -2.47 -3.83 16.77
CA ALA A 97 -2.65 -4.64 15.56
C ALA A 97 -3.45 -5.92 15.84
N VAL A 98 -4.39 -6.26 14.97
CA VAL A 98 -5.13 -7.53 15.09
C VAL A 98 -4.31 -8.64 14.46
N ILE A 99 -4.11 -9.75 15.16
CA ILE A 99 -3.35 -10.88 14.65
C ILE A 99 -4.25 -12.12 14.60
N SER A 100 -4.18 -12.86 13.50
CA SER A 100 -4.92 -14.10 13.31
C SER A 100 -4.02 -15.23 12.81
N VAL A 101 -4.39 -16.47 13.17
CA VAL A 101 -3.76 -17.71 12.68
C VAL A 101 -4.82 -18.58 12.04
N GLY A 102 -4.63 -18.92 10.76
CA GLY A 102 -5.60 -19.73 10.01
C GLY A 102 -7.01 -19.11 9.97
N GLY A 103 -7.08 -17.77 9.98
CA GLY A 103 -8.34 -17.01 10.01
C GLY A 103 -8.93 -16.78 11.40
N ASN A 104 -8.39 -17.40 12.46
CA ASN A 104 -8.88 -17.20 13.82
C ASN A 104 -8.09 -16.09 14.51
N ARG A 105 -8.79 -15.05 14.98
CA ARG A 105 -8.17 -13.97 15.76
C ARG A 105 -7.62 -14.51 17.08
N LEU A 106 -6.37 -14.17 17.38
CA LEU A 106 -5.72 -14.54 18.62
C LEU A 106 -6.17 -13.63 19.78
N GLY A 107 -6.18 -14.18 21.00
CA GLY A 107 -6.42 -13.41 22.23
C GLY A 107 -5.21 -12.58 22.65
N GLU A 108 -5.42 -11.57 23.49
CA GLU A 108 -4.37 -10.59 23.84
C GLU A 108 -3.11 -11.23 24.43
N ASP A 109 -3.24 -12.22 25.31
CA ASP A 109 -2.10 -12.96 25.92
C ASP A 109 -1.21 -13.64 24.87
N GLN A 110 -1.79 -14.05 23.75
CA GLN A 110 -1.05 -14.67 22.63
C GLN A 110 -0.45 -13.63 21.69
N VAL A 111 -1.12 -12.49 21.52
CA VAL A 111 -0.75 -11.44 20.58
C VAL A 111 0.37 -10.56 21.11
N ALA A 112 0.39 -10.23 22.40
CA ALA A 112 1.39 -9.35 23.00
C ALA A 112 2.85 -9.72 22.67
N PRO A 113 3.31 -10.99 22.84
CA PRO A 113 4.68 -11.36 22.47
C PRO A 113 4.93 -11.33 20.96
N ILE A 114 3.89 -11.51 20.13
CA ILE A 114 4.02 -11.42 18.66
C ILE A 114 4.19 -9.96 18.25
N ARG A 115 3.36 -9.05 18.76
CA ARG A 115 3.49 -7.59 18.53
C ARG A 115 4.88 -7.09 18.96
N ALA A 116 5.39 -7.54 20.10
CA ALA A 116 6.74 -7.19 20.54
C ALA A 116 7.83 -7.61 19.52
N LYS A 117 7.75 -8.83 18.98
CA LYS A 117 8.68 -9.30 17.94
C LYS A 117 8.55 -8.49 16.64
N ILE A 118 7.33 -8.15 16.25
CA ILE A 118 7.07 -7.32 15.07
C ILE A 118 7.67 -5.92 15.26
N ALA A 119 7.46 -5.31 16.43
CA ALA A 119 8.04 -4.01 16.75
C ALA A 119 9.57 -4.01 16.67
N ILE A 120 10.22 -5.09 17.16
CA ILE A 120 11.67 -5.27 17.03
C ILE A 120 12.07 -5.39 15.55
N ALA A 121 11.39 -6.23 14.77
CA ALA A 121 11.68 -6.46 13.36
C ALA A 121 11.46 -5.19 12.50
N MET A 122 10.53 -4.32 12.91
CA MET A 122 10.21 -3.07 12.23
C MET A 122 10.93 -1.86 12.82
N SER A 123 11.86 -2.05 13.76
CA SER A 123 12.52 -0.93 14.47
C SER A 123 13.17 0.10 13.54
N GLY A 124 13.70 -0.32 12.38
CA GLY A 124 14.26 0.60 11.38
C GLY A 124 13.23 1.33 10.50
N LEU A 125 11.94 1.08 10.69
CA LEU A 125 10.83 1.71 9.96
C LEU A 125 9.90 2.49 10.88
N ILE A 126 9.82 2.09 12.15
CA ILE A 126 8.95 2.74 13.14
C ILE A 126 9.35 4.20 13.31
N ASP A 127 8.36 5.08 13.30
CA ASP A 127 8.51 6.54 13.45
C ASP A 127 9.29 7.25 12.31
N HIS A 128 9.68 6.51 11.28
CA HIS A 128 10.27 7.08 10.05
C HIS A 128 9.17 7.38 9.00
N PRO A 129 9.18 8.56 8.37
CA PRO A 129 8.33 8.85 7.22
C PRO A 129 8.61 7.88 6.06
N ILE A 130 7.55 7.20 5.63
CA ILE A 130 7.56 6.29 4.48
C ILE A 130 6.64 6.90 3.43
N CYS A 131 7.16 7.08 2.22
CA CYS A 131 6.38 7.55 1.08
C CYS A 131 6.45 6.54 -0.07
N THR A 132 5.30 6.25 -0.67
CA THR A 132 5.16 5.35 -1.80
C THR A 132 4.66 6.10 -3.03
N THR A 133 5.43 6.07 -4.11
CA THR A 133 4.96 6.47 -5.45
C THR A 133 4.64 5.23 -6.26
N TYR A 134 3.86 5.36 -7.34
CA TYR A 134 3.44 4.24 -8.15
C TYR A 134 3.85 4.44 -9.59
N VAL A 135 4.57 3.47 -10.14
CA VAL A 135 4.97 3.44 -11.55
C VAL A 135 4.13 2.38 -12.26
N THR A 136 3.32 2.80 -13.22
CA THR A 136 2.45 1.92 -14.00
C THR A 136 3.24 1.15 -15.05
N ASP A 137 2.92 -0.13 -15.21
CA ASP A 137 3.43 -1.07 -16.21
C ASP A 137 2.25 -1.93 -16.70
N GLY A 138 1.50 -1.40 -17.68
CA GLY A 138 0.23 -1.98 -18.12
C GLY A 138 -0.81 -2.00 -16.99
N ALA A 139 -1.33 -3.18 -16.65
CA ALA A 139 -2.27 -3.38 -15.54
C ALA A 139 -1.57 -3.53 -14.17
N MET A 140 -0.25 -3.68 -14.15
CA MET A 140 0.55 -3.82 -12.94
C MET A 140 1.09 -2.45 -12.54
N LEU A 141 1.24 -2.21 -11.25
CA LEU A 141 1.97 -1.07 -10.71
C LEU A 141 3.20 -1.56 -9.95
N THR A 142 4.21 -0.71 -9.87
CA THR A 142 5.32 -0.87 -8.93
C THR A 142 5.22 0.24 -7.90
N ALA A 143 4.94 -0.13 -6.65
CA ALA A 143 5.10 0.73 -5.48
C ALA A 143 6.60 0.98 -5.25
N LYS A 144 7.02 2.22 -5.41
CA LYS A 144 8.38 2.71 -5.18
C LYS A 144 8.47 3.35 -3.81
N VAL A 145 9.30 2.79 -2.93
CA VAL A 145 9.34 3.20 -1.52
C VAL A 145 10.52 4.13 -1.25
N THR A 146 10.26 5.16 -0.44
CA THR A 146 11.28 5.99 0.18
C THR A 146 11.08 5.99 1.70
N ILE A 147 12.18 6.05 2.45
CA ILE A 147 12.22 6.18 3.92
C ILE A 147 13.08 7.40 4.22
N ASP A 148 12.57 8.35 4.98
CA ASP A 148 13.24 9.64 5.22
C ASP A 148 13.65 10.36 3.92
N GLY A 149 12.86 10.17 2.85
CA GLY A 149 13.14 10.70 1.51
C GLY A 149 14.23 9.95 0.72
N VAL A 150 14.86 8.91 1.30
CA VAL A 150 15.85 8.07 0.62
C VAL A 150 15.16 6.87 0.00
N ALA A 151 15.43 6.61 -1.28
CA ALA A 151 14.88 5.44 -1.98
C ALA A 151 15.30 4.12 -1.30
N SER A 152 14.34 3.21 -1.15
CA SER A 152 14.56 1.86 -0.62
C SER A 152 14.10 0.80 -1.64
N PRO A 153 14.87 0.56 -2.72
CA PRO A 153 14.46 -0.34 -3.79
C PRO A 153 14.22 -1.78 -3.33
N ALA A 154 14.86 -2.21 -2.23
CA ALA A 154 14.64 -3.51 -1.62
C ALA A 154 13.21 -3.69 -1.07
N MET A 155 12.49 -2.58 -0.86
CA MET A 155 11.09 -2.56 -0.42
C MET A 155 10.10 -2.26 -1.53
N ASP A 156 10.56 -2.11 -2.78
CA ASP A 156 9.65 -1.93 -3.91
C ASP A 156 8.78 -3.17 -4.09
N GLN A 157 7.49 -2.97 -4.33
CA GLN A 157 6.52 -4.06 -4.48
C GLN A 157 5.73 -3.92 -5.77
N LYS A 158 5.52 -5.04 -6.46
CA LYS A 158 4.51 -5.11 -7.52
C LYS A 158 3.12 -5.13 -6.89
N LEU A 159 2.15 -4.47 -7.49
CA LEU A 159 0.76 -4.51 -7.04
C LEU A 159 -0.22 -4.36 -8.20
N ILE A 160 -1.44 -4.82 -7.95
CA ILE A 160 -2.61 -4.55 -8.79
C ILE A 160 -3.73 -3.97 -7.92
N TRP A 161 -4.63 -3.20 -8.54
CA TRP A 161 -5.92 -2.89 -7.92
C TRP A 161 -6.88 -4.04 -8.17
N VAL A 162 -7.58 -4.49 -7.11
CA VAL A 162 -8.58 -5.56 -7.18
C VAL A 162 -9.88 -5.09 -6.58
N ALA A 163 -11.00 -5.49 -7.17
CA ALA A 163 -12.30 -5.31 -6.55
C ALA A 163 -12.47 -6.32 -5.39
N PRO A 164 -13.21 -5.98 -4.33
CA PRO A 164 -13.51 -6.94 -3.26
C PRO A 164 -14.17 -8.24 -3.76
N THR A 165 -14.89 -8.17 -4.89
CA THR A 165 -15.56 -9.30 -5.54
C THR A 165 -14.64 -10.19 -6.38
N ASP A 166 -13.38 -9.80 -6.62
CA ASP A 166 -12.46 -10.57 -7.46
C ASP A 166 -11.96 -11.85 -6.76
N GLY A 167 -12.15 -11.95 -5.44
CA GLY A 167 -11.80 -13.13 -4.65
C GLY A 167 -10.33 -13.17 -4.19
N TYR A 168 -9.61 -12.05 -4.30
CA TYR A 168 -8.25 -11.96 -3.77
C TYR A 168 -8.23 -11.97 -2.24
N LYS A 169 -7.26 -12.68 -1.66
CA LYS A 169 -7.07 -12.76 -0.21
C LYS A 169 -5.59 -12.79 0.16
N VAL A 170 -5.28 -12.48 1.42
CA VAL A 170 -3.93 -12.67 1.96
C VAL A 170 -3.69 -14.15 2.23
N ALA A 171 -2.80 -14.76 1.45
CA ALA A 171 -2.42 -16.17 1.52
C ALA A 171 -1.14 -16.43 0.70
N PRO A 172 -0.48 -17.59 0.87
CA PRO A 172 0.68 -18.00 0.07
C PRO A 172 0.38 -18.31 -1.40
#